data_AF-A0A2D4P3S2-F1
#
_entry.id   AF-A0A2D4P3S2-F1
#
_cell.length_a   1.000
_cell.length_b   1.000
_cell.length_c   1.000
_cell.angle_alpha   90.00
_cell.angle_beta   90.00
_cell.angle_gamma   90.00
#
_symmetry.space_group_name_H-M   'P 1'
#
loop_
_entity.id
_entity.type
_entity.pdbx_description
1 polymer ?
#
loop_
_entity_poly.entity_id
_entity_poly.type
_entity_poly.pdbx_seq_one_letter_code
_entity_poly.pdbx_strand_id
1 'polypeptide(L)'
;MLRLSWNSHPKLLCHCMVSDLYLKLFLSRSFTMTWKAWTFMHSLVGNKNIVLMGPPGAGKTTVGKILGQKLDSSFIDIDDDVLEPTWNMTVAEKLKSIGNEQFIEEEGKALLNLSASGSVVSLSGSNPMNAASMEHVKKNGIVVYLDVPTESIMDRLKLMKVDRIVG
;
A
#
# COMPACT_ATOMS: atom_id res chain seq x y z
N MET A 1 -6.90 -8.74 -6.37
CA MET A 1 -6.68 -7.42 -5.73
C MET A 1 -7.75 -7.27 -4.68
N LEU A 2 -7.38 -7.08 -3.41
CA LEU A 2 -8.34 -6.83 -2.34
C LEU A 2 -8.67 -5.34 -2.29
N ARG A 3 -9.95 -4.98 -2.23
CA ARG A 3 -10.42 -3.59 -2.17
C ARG A 3 -10.92 -3.30 -0.76
N LEU A 4 -10.31 -2.33 -0.07
CA LEU A 4 -10.78 -1.85 1.23
C LEU A 4 -11.40 -0.47 1.06
N SER A 5 -12.73 -0.39 1.11
CA SER A 5 -13.49 0.86 1.00
C SER A 5 -13.84 1.40 2.39
N TRP A 6 -13.53 2.66 2.65
CA TRP A 6 -13.96 3.38 3.85
C TRP A 6 -15.23 4.18 3.52
N ASN A 7 -16.41 3.66 3.88
CA ASN A 7 -17.68 4.37 3.80
C ASN A 7 -18.30 4.50 5.18
N SER A 8 -18.90 5.66 5.45
CA SER A 8 -19.55 6.04 6.72
C SER A 8 -20.82 5.25 7.08
N HIS A 9 -21.11 4.12 6.42
CA HIS A 9 -22.28 3.26 6.67
C HIS A 9 -21.95 1.75 6.56
N PRO A 10 -22.49 0.88 7.44
CA PRO A 10 -21.96 -0.46 7.71
C PRO A 10 -22.59 -1.57 6.85
N LYS A 11 -22.48 -1.48 5.52
CA LYS A 11 -22.80 -2.63 4.64
C LYS A 11 -21.73 -2.78 3.57
N LEU A 12 -20.78 -3.67 3.84
CA LEU A 12 -19.81 -4.12 2.84
C LEU A 12 -20.35 -5.37 2.13
N LEU A 13 -20.37 -5.32 0.80
CA LEU A 13 -20.53 -6.47 -0.07
C LEU A 13 -19.21 -6.69 -0.80
N CYS A 14 -18.53 -7.80 -0.52
CA CYS A 14 -17.39 -8.29 -1.29
C CYS A 14 -17.60 -9.78 -1.57
N HIS A 15 -17.62 -10.19 -2.83
CA HIS A 15 -17.86 -11.57 -3.25
C HIS A 15 -16.52 -12.25 -3.53
N CYS A 16 -15.91 -12.85 -2.49
CA CYS A 16 -14.81 -13.80 -2.60
C CYS A 16 -14.75 -14.61 -1.29
N MET A 17 -14.70 -15.93 -1.36
CA MET A 17 -14.81 -16.84 -0.19
C MET A 17 -13.73 -16.63 0.89
N VAL A 18 -12.64 -15.92 0.57
CA VAL A 18 -11.55 -15.54 1.49
C VAL A 18 -11.83 -14.22 2.24
N SER A 19 -12.74 -13.39 1.73
CA SER A 19 -13.05 -12.05 2.26
C SER A 19 -13.97 -12.06 3.48
N ASP A 20 -14.80 -13.09 3.66
CA ASP A 20 -15.77 -13.17 4.76
C ASP A 20 -15.11 -13.25 6.16
N LEU A 21 -13.91 -13.82 6.26
CA LEU A 21 -13.17 -13.90 7.51
C LEU A 21 -12.42 -12.59 7.83
N TYR A 22 -11.90 -11.92 6.80
CA TYR A 22 -11.11 -10.69 6.94
C TYR A 22 -11.98 -9.45 7.14
N LEU A 23 -13.15 -9.37 6.48
CA LEU A 23 -14.09 -8.24 6.67
C LEU A 23 -14.73 -8.26 8.06
N LYS A 24 -15.07 -9.44 8.60
CA LYS A 24 -15.65 -9.55 9.95
C LYS A 24 -14.68 -9.09 11.05
N LEU A 25 -13.37 -9.14 10.81
CA LEU A 25 -12.35 -8.70 11.77
C LEU A 25 -12.12 -7.18 11.80
N PHE A 26 -12.54 -6.45 10.76
CA PHE A 26 -12.21 -5.03 10.61
C PHE A 26 -13.41 -4.07 10.81
N LEU A 27 -14.64 -4.58 10.88
CA LEU A 27 -15.87 -3.75 10.72
C LEU A 27 -16.69 -3.47 11.97
N SER A 28 -16.21 -3.75 13.16
CA SER A 28 -16.97 -3.44 14.37
C SER A 28 -16.19 -2.50 15.29
N ARG A 29 -16.77 -1.32 15.53
CA ARG A 29 -16.35 -0.32 16.54
C ARG A 29 -16.31 -0.88 17.98
N SER A 30 -16.76 -2.12 18.18
CA SER A 30 -16.55 -2.94 19.37
C SER A 30 -16.19 -4.36 18.94
N PHE A 31 -14.95 -4.59 18.52
CA PHE A 31 -14.45 -5.95 18.39
C PHE A 31 -13.01 -5.99 18.87
N THR A 32 -12.83 -6.40 20.12
CA THR A 32 -11.61 -7.08 20.53
C THR A 32 -11.43 -8.26 19.59
N MET A 33 -10.57 -8.07 18.59
CA MET A 33 -10.09 -9.12 17.73
C MET A 33 -9.51 -10.20 18.64
N THR A 34 -10.21 -11.32 18.78
CA THR A 34 -9.76 -12.39 19.66
C THR A 34 -8.41 -12.89 19.14
N TRP A 35 -7.46 -13.10 20.05
CA TRP A 35 -6.11 -13.58 19.75
C TRP A 35 -6.09 -14.70 18.69
N LYS A 36 -7.05 -15.62 18.73
CA LYS A 36 -7.19 -16.73 17.76
C LYS A 36 -7.33 -16.29 16.30
N ALA A 37 -8.13 -15.27 16.01
CA ALA A 37 -8.29 -14.77 14.64
C ALA A 37 -7.04 -14.02 14.15
N TRP A 38 -6.36 -13.35 15.09
CA TRP A 38 -5.08 -12.71 14.85
C TRP A 38 -3.97 -13.71 14.50
N THR A 39 -3.83 -14.78 15.29
CA THR A 39 -2.83 -15.84 15.01
C THR A 39 -3.10 -16.54 13.69
N PHE A 40 -4.39 -16.72 13.33
CA PHE A 40 -4.78 -17.30 12.05
C PHE A 40 -4.42 -16.40 10.86
N MET A 41 -4.63 -15.09 10.96
CA MET A 41 -4.18 -14.14 9.94
C MET A 41 -2.65 -14.15 9.78
N HIS A 42 -1.92 -14.17 10.89
CA HIS A 42 -0.45 -14.28 10.92
C HIS A 42 0.03 -15.55 10.19
N SER A 43 -0.61 -16.68 10.47
CA SER A 43 -0.34 -17.97 9.82
C SER A 43 -0.71 -18.00 8.34
N LEU A 44 -1.70 -17.23 7.89
CA LEU A 44 -2.16 -17.20 6.49
C LEU A 44 -1.32 -16.28 5.59
N VAL A 45 -0.80 -15.18 6.14
CA VAL A 45 0.08 -14.27 5.39
C VAL A 45 1.47 -14.90 5.22
N GLY A 46 1.92 -15.70 6.19
CA GLY A 46 3.23 -16.36 6.14
C GLY A 46 4.35 -15.34 5.88
N ASN A 47 5.37 -15.73 5.11
CA ASN A 47 6.48 -14.85 4.74
C ASN A 47 6.17 -13.92 3.53
N LYS A 48 4.89 -13.79 3.15
CA LYS A 48 4.51 -12.92 2.02
C LYS A 48 4.42 -11.47 2.45
N ASN A 49 4.73 -10.56 1.52
CA ASN A 49 4.56 -9.13 1.77
C ASN A 49 3.09 -8.73 1.70
N ILE A 50 2.69 -7.72 2.46
CA ILE A 50 1.43 -7.01 2.24
C ILE A 50 1.75 -5.71 1.54
N VAL A 51 1.24 -5.54 0.32
CA VAL A 51 1.59 -4.40 -0.53
C VAL A 51 0.40 -3.46 -0.67
N LEU A 52 0.56 -2.24 -0.16
CA LEU A 52 -0.45 -1.19 -0.14
C LEU A 52 -0.34 -0.33 -1.39
N MET A 53 -1.44 -0.24 -2.13
CA MET A 53 -1.62 0.59 -3.33
C MET A 53 -2.75 1.60 -3.11
N GLY A 54 -2.67 2.73 -3.80
CA GLY A 54 -3.70 3.77 -3.77
C GLY A 54 -3.13 5.12 -4.19
N PRO A 55 -4.00 6.10 -4.50
CA PRO A 55 -3.55 7.44 -4.88
C PRO A 55 -2.77 8.13 -3.75
N PRO A 56 -1.97 9.17 -4.06
CA PRO A 56 -1.44 10.09 -3.05
C PRO A 56 -2.55 10.59 -2.12
N GLY A 57 -2.30 10.73 -0.82
CA GLY A 57 -3.32 11.12 0.16
C GLY A 57 -4.29 10.01 0.60
N ALA A 58 -4.25 8.81 0.01
CA ALA A 58 -5.06 7.67 0.48
C ALA A 58 -4.67 7.18 1.89
N GLY A 59 -3.49 7.57 2.40
CA GLY A 59 -3.02 7.20 3.74
C GLY A 59 -2.24 5.89 3.80
N LYS A 60 -1.60 5.49 2.69
CA LYS A 60 -0.79 4.26 2.58
C LYS A 60 0.25 4.15 3.69
N THR A 61 1.04 5.21 3.91
CA THR A 61 2.07 5.26 4.97
C THR A 61 1.47 5.11 6.37
N THR A 62 0.34 5.79 6.64
CA THR A 62 -0.35 5.68 7.94
C THR A 62 -0.87 4.27 8.19
N VAL A 63 -1.58 3.70 7.21
CA VAL A 63 -2.12 2.33 7.30
C VAL A 63 -0.98 1.31 7.39
N GLY A 64 0.09 1.51 6.63
CA GLY A 64 1.26 0.63 6.60
C GLY A 64 2.00 0.56 7.93
N LYS A 65 2.25 1.71 8.56
CA LYS A 65 2.84 1.78 9.91
C LYS A 65 1.98 1.08 10.96
N ILE A 66 0.66 1.33 10.95
CA ILE A 66 -0.27 0.66 11.87
C ILE A 66 -0.28 -0.85 11.62
N LEU A 67 -0.29 -1.27 10.37
CA LEU A 67 -0.35 -2.68 10.01
C LEU A 67 0.95 -3.41 10.39
N GLY A 68 2.11 -2.81 10.12
CA GLY A 68 3.42 -3.32 10.51
C GLY A 68 3.53 -3.49 12.03
N GLN A 69 3.14 -2.47 12.79
CA GLN A 69 3.11 -2.55 14.26
C GLN A 69 2.22 -3.66 14.78
N LYS A 70 1.00 -3.78 14.22
CA LYS A 70 0.09 -4.82 14.67
C LYS A 70 0.68 -6.20 14.34
N LEU A 71 1.10 -6.41 13.09
CA LEU A 71 1.64 -7.68 12.56
C LEU A 71 3.05 -8.03 13.02
N ASP A 72 3.72 -7.20 13.81
CA ASP A 72 5.15 -7.39 14.13
C ASP A 72 6.00 -7.57 12.85
N SER A 73 5.66 -6.78 11.82
CA SER A 73 6.30 -6.77 10.51
C SER A 73 6.98 -5.43 10.28
N SER A 74 8.08 -5.44 9.54
CA SER A 74 8.68 -4.20 9.03
C SER A 74 7.70 -3.47 8.11
N PHE A 75 7.75 -2.14 8.16
CA PHE A 75 7.09 -1.28 7.19
C PHE A 75 8.15 -0.64 6.29
N ILE A 76 7.91 -0.64 4.97
CA ILE A 76 8.79 -0.09 3.94
C ILE A 76 7.96 0.85 3.06
N ASP A 77 8.34 2.11 2.98
CA ASP A 77 7.82 3.07 2.01
C ASP A 77 8.73 3.06 0.77
N ILE A 78 8.20 2.74 -0.41
CA ILE A 78 9.03 2.60 -1.61
C ILE A 78 9.76 3.90 -1.95
N ASP A 79 9.12 5.06 -1.72
CA ASP A 79 9.71 6.35 -2.02
C ASP A 79 10.90 6.61 -1.09
N ASP A 80 10.62 6.66 0.22
CA ASP A 80 11.56 7.13 1.21
C ASP A 80 12.63 6.08 1.57
N ASP A 81 12.27 4.79 1.62
CA ASP A 81 13.17 3.73 2.09
C ASP A 81 13.90 3.00 0.95
N VAL A 82 13.47 3.17 -0.31
CA VAL A 82 14.06 2.46 -1.46
C VAL A 82 14.54 3.41 -2.54
N LEU A 83 13.67 4.28 -3.06
CA LEU A 83 14.00 5.13 -4.22
C LEU A 83 14.98 6.25 -3.87
N GLU A 84 14.71 7.04 -2.83
CA GLU A 84 15.59 8.17 -2.46
C GLU A 84 17.02 7.72 -2.11
N PRO A 85 17.22 6.65 -1.31
CA PRO A 85 18.55 6.10 -1.07
C PRO A 85 19.23 5.56 -2.34
N THR A 86 18.46 4.93 -3.25
CA THR A 86 19.00 4.37 -4.49
C THR A 86 19.45 5.46 -5.46
N TRP A 87 18.72 6.57 -5.53
CA TRP A 87 19.02 7.68 -6.44
C TRP A 87 19.92 8.75 -5.84
N ASN A 88 20.12 8.73 -4.52
CA ASN A 88 20.84 9.75 -3.78
C ASN A 88 20.29 11.17 -4.03
N MET A 89 18.96 11.28 -4.15
CA MET A 89 18.20 12.52 -4.33
C MET A 89 16.72 12.26 -4.00
N THR A 90 15.95 13.32 -3.79
CA THR A 90 14.52 13.18 -3.52
C THR A 90 13.78 12.66 -4.76
N VAL A 91 12.64 11.99 -4.53
CA VAL A 91 11.78 11.55 -5.64
C VAL A 91 11.32 12.73 -6.50
N ALA A 92 11.10 13.91 -5.88
CA ALA A 92 10.69 15.13 -6.60
C ALA A 92 11.79 15.64 -7.54
N GLU A 93 13.05 15.64 -7.08
CA GLU A 93 14.20 16.02 -7.91
C GLU A 93 14.42 15.03 -9.04
N LYS A 94 14.32 13.72 -8.75
CA LYS A 94 14.43 12.68 -9.77
C LYS A 94 13.38 12.89 -10.85
N LEU A 95 12.11 13.04 -10.47
CA LEU A 95 11.01 13.28 -11.41
C LEU A 95 11.26 14.51 -12.29
N LYS A 96 11.71 15.63 -11.70
CA LYS A 96 12.05 16.84 -12.46
C LYS A 96 13.19 16.63 -13.45
N SER A 97 14.15 15.76 -13.12
CA SER A 97 15.33 15.52 -13.95
C SER A 97 15.06 14.62 -15.17
N ILE A 98 14.17 13.62 -15.04
CA ILE A 98 13.95 12.59 -16.09
C ILE A 98 12.56 12.63 -16.74
N GLY A 99 11.61 13.38 -16.16
CA GLY A 99 10.23 13.43 -16.63
C GLY A 99 9.42 12.17 -16.28
N ASN A 100 8.10 12.24 -16.52
CA ASN A 100 7.14 11.24 -16.05
C ASN A 100 7.36 9.83 -16.61
N GLU A 101 7.63 9.71 -17.92
CA GLU A 101 7.74 8.41 -18.59
C GLU A 101 8.93 7.60 -18.07
N GLN A 102 10.13 8.21 -18.04
CA GLN A 102 11.33 7.57 -17.51
C GLN A 102 11.20 7.30 -16.01
N PHE A 103 10.50 8.16 -15.28
CA PHE A 103 10.25 7.95 -13.85
C PHE A 103 9.50 6.65 -13.57
N ILE A 104 8.45 6.34 -14.34
CA ILE A 104 7.67 5.09 -14.20
C ILE A 104 8.55 3.86 -14.49
N GLU A 105 9.49 3.96 -15.42
CA GLU A 105 10.42 2.88 -15.73
C GLU A 105 11.43 2.65 -14.59
N GLU A 106 12.05 3.72 -14.09
CA GLU A 106 13.04 3.65 -13.00
C GLU A 106 12.41 3.17 -11.69
N GLU A 107 11.21 3.65 -11.39
CA GLU A 107 10.42 3.21 -10.25
C GLU A 107 10.05 1.71 -10.37
N GLY A 108 9.65 1.28 -11.56
CA GLY A 108 9.39 -0.13 -11.84
C GLY A 108 10.61 -1.03 -11.66
N LYS A 109 11.81 -0.58 -12.09
CA LYS A 109 13.07 -1.31 -11.89
C LYS A 109 13.41 -1.47 -10.41
N ALA A 110 13.22 -0.42 -9.60
CA ALA A 110 13.44 -0.50 -8.17
C ALA A 110 12.52 -1.53 -7.51
N LEU A 111 11.25 -1.56 -7.91
CA LEU A 111 10.27 -2.51 -7.37
C LEU A 111 10.55 -3.96 -7.81
N LEU A 112 11.08 -4.19 -9.02
CA LEU A 112 11.55 -5.50 -9.46
C LEU A 112 12.73 -6.03 -8.64
N ASN A 113 13.55 -5.13 -8.11
CA ASN A 113 14.71 -5.45 -7.27
C ASN A 113 14.39 -5.46 -5.77
N LEU A 114 13.14 -5.20 -5.37
CA LEU A 114 12.75 -5.16 -3.97
C LEU A 114 12.81 -6.55 -3.35
N SER A 115 13.85 -6.81 -2.56
CA SER A 115 14.02 -8.04 -1.79
C SER A 115 13.45 -7.87 -0.38
N ALA A 116 12.12 -7.93 -0.27
CA ALA A 116 11.40 -7.91 1.01
C ALA A 116 10.64 -9.22 1.23
N SER A 117 10.49 -9.64 2.48
CA SER A 117 9.70 -10.81 2.87
C SER A 117 9.03 -10.56 4.22
N GLY A 118 7.77 -10.97 4.37
CA GLY A 118 6.98 -10.76 5.59
C GLY A 118 6.81 -9.28 5.97
N SER A 119 6.97 -8.36 5.00
CA SER A 119 6.97 -6.91 5.23
C SER A 119 5.67 -6.27 4.75
N VAL A 120 5.30 -5.13 5.34
CA VAL A 120 4.27 -4.24 4.81
C VAL A 120 4.93 -3.20 3.93
N VAL A 121 4.60 -3.16 2.64
CA VAL A 121 5.21 -2.27 1.66
C VAL A 121 4.17 -1.27 1.15
N SER A 122 4.42 0.04 1.24
CA SER A 122 3.61 1.03 0.51
C SER A 122 4.26 1.39 -0.82
N LEU A 123 3.48 1.27 -1.89
CA LEU A 123 3.86 1.73 -3.21
C LEU A 123 3.58 3.22 -3.37
N SER A 124 4.28 3.86 -4.30
CA SER A 124 3.99 5.19 -4.82
C SER A 124 2.70 5.17 -5.66
N GLY A 125 2.19 6.37 -5.97
CA GLY A 125 0.99 6.56 -6.79
C GLY A 125 1.13 6.03 -8.22
N SER A 126 2.34 6.10 -8.79
CA SER A 126 2.64 5.74 -10.18
C SER A 126 3.08 4.30 -10.39
N ASN A 127 3.53 3.58 -9.36
CA ASN A 127 3.95 2.17 -9.46
C ASN A 127 2.97 1.28 -10.25
N PRO A 128 1.64 1.38 -10.07
CA PRO A 128 0.69 0.54 -10.78
C PRO A 128 0.70 0.68 -12.30
N MET A 129 1.31 1.75 -12.82
CA MET A 129 1.44 2.01 -14.26
C MET A 129 2.53 1.12 -14.91
N ASN A 130 3.40 0.49 -14.13
CA ASN A 130 4.41 -0.44 -14.64
C ASN A 130 3.97 -1.90 -14.47
N ALA A 131 3.52 -2.53 -15.56
CA ALA A 131 2.93 -3.88 -15.54
C ALA A 131 3.87 -4.97 -15.00
N ALA A 132 5.15 -4.95 -15.41
CA ALA A 132 6.13 -5.96 -15.00
C ALA A 132 6.39 -5.91 -13.48
N SER A 133 6.51 -4.71 -12.93
CA SER A 133 6.69 -4.50 -11.48
C SER A 133 5.48 -4.98 -10.69
N MET A 134 4.27 -4.76 -11.20
CA MET A 134 3.03 -5.21 -10.55
C MET A 134 2.84 -6.73 -10.61
N GLU A 135 3.31 -7.37 -11.68
CA GLU A 135 3.33 -8.84 -11.76
C GLU A 135 4.27 -9.42 -10.70
N HIS A 136 5.49 -8.87 -10.59
CA HIS A 136 6.46 -9.26 -9.57
C HIS A 136 5.88 -9.14 -8.15
N VAL A 137 5.28 -8.00 -7.82
CA VAL A 137 4.65 -7.75 -6.52
C VAL A 137 3.52 -8.73 -6.23
N LYS A 138 2.66 -9.03 -7.21
CA LYS A 138 1.55 -9.98 -7.05
C LYS A 138 2.04 -11.41 -6.80
N LYS A 139 3.19 -11.78 -7.36
CA LYS A 139 3.81 -13.08 -7.12
C LYS A 139 4.36 -13.22 -5.70
N ASN A 140 4.93 -12.12 -5.17
CA ASN A 140 5.66 -12.10 -3.91
C ASN A 140 4.84 -11.59 -2.71
N GLY A 141 3.60 -11.14 -2.91
CA GLY A 141 2.79 -10.53 -1.86
C GLY A 141 1.30 -10.48 -2.12
N ILE A 142 0.57 -9.99 -1.12
CA ILE A 142 -0.86 -9.71 -1.17
C ILE A 142 -1.04 -8.22 -1.46
N VAL A 143 -1.63 -7.89 -2.60
CA VAL A 143 -1.89 -6.49 -3.00
C VAL A 143 -3.24 -6.01 -2.49
N VAL A 144 -3.20 -4.93 -1.70
CA VAL A 144 -4.33 -4.27 -1.06
C VAL A 144 -4.46 -2.85 -1.61
N TYR A 145 -5.62 -2.53 -2.19
CA TYR A 145 -5.93 -1.19 -2.65
C TYR A 145 -6.72 -0.42 -1.58
N LEU A 146 -6.21 0.75 -1.18
CA LEU A 146 -6.89 1.68 -0.29
C LEU A 146 -7.88 2.53 -1.09
N ASP A 147 -9.15 2.14 -1.04
CA ASP A 147 -10.26 2.79 -1.73
C ASP A 147 -10.83 3.90 -0.84
N VAL A 148 -10.27 5.09 -1.01
CA VAL A 148 -10.68 6.31 -0.31
C VAL A 148 -11.47 7.19 -1.27
N PRO A 149 -12.60 7.80 -0.86
CA PRO A 149 -13.35 8.71 -1.69
C PRO A 149 -12.47 9.85 -2.23
N THR A 150 -12.62 10.16 -3.53
CA THR A 150 -11.83 11.20 -4.21
C THR A 150 -11.90 12.55 -3.50
N GLU A 151 -13.08 12.95 -3.02
CA GLU A 151 -13.25 14.20 -2.26
C GLU A 151 -12.35 14.26 -1.02
N SER A 152 -12.30 13.16 -0.25
CA SER A 152 -11.42 13.05 0.92
C SER A 152 -9.95 13.06 0.55
N ILE A 153 -9.57 12.48 -0.59
CA ILE A 153 -8.19 12.56 -1.10
C ILE A 153 -7.84 14.01 -1.45
N MET A 154 -8.72 14.69 -2.19
CA MET A 154 -8.51 16.07 -2.60
C MET A 154 -8.34 17.01 -1.40
N ASP A 155 -9.17 16.86 -0.37
CA ASP A 155 -9.06 17.68 0.84
C ASP A 155 -7.76 17.44 1.60
N ARG A 156 -7.29 16.19 1.67
CA ARG A 156 -5.97 15.87 2.25
C ARG A 156 -4.84 16.48 1.44
N LEU A 157 -4.91 16.38 0.11
CA LEU A 157 -3.87 16.94 -0.77
C LEU A 157 -3.77 18.45 -0.66
N LYS A 158 -4.88 19.18 -0.48
CA LYS A 158 -4.85 20.65 -0.24
C LYS A 158 -4.08 21.03 1.02
N LEU A 159 -4.10 20.18 2.05
CA LEU A 159 -3.42 20.42 3.32
C LEU A 159 -1.95 19.98 3.29
N MET A 160 -1.56 19.20 2.28
CA MET A 160 -0.19 18.74 2.10
C MET A 160 0.55 19.69 1.16
N LYS A 161 1.80 20.05 1.47
CA LYS A 161 2.71 20.65 0.49
C LYS A 161 3.23 19.55 -0.43
N VAL A 162 2.42 19.13 -1.40
CA VAL A 162 2.80 18.07 -2.35
C VAL A 162 3.42 18.70 -3.59
N ASP A 163 4.74 18.76 -3.61
CA ASP A 163 5.50 19.28 -4.76
C ASP A 163 5.78 18.19 -5.84
N ARG A 164 5.23 16.97 -5.65
CA ARG A 164 5.36 15.82 -6.56
C ARG A 164 4.08 14.99 -6.64
N ILE A 165 3.32 15.10 -7.73
CA ILE A 165 2.16 14.24 -8.00
C ILE A 165 2.39 13.54 -9.33
N VAL A 166 2.56 12.21 -9.27
CA VAL A 166 2.55 11.32 -10.44
C VAL A 166 1.58 10.19 -10.10
N GLY A 167 0.54 10.03 -10.94
CA GLY A 167 -0.55 9.07 -10.71
C GLY A 167 -1.84 9.70 -10.25
#